data_AF-A0AAQ4RT56-F1
#
_entry.id   AF-A0AAQ4RT56-F1
#
_cell.length_a   1.000
_cell.length_b   1.000
_cell.length_c   1.000
_cell.angle_alpha   90.00
_cell.angle_beta   90.00
_cell.angle_gamma   90.00
#
_symmetry.space_group_name_H-M   'P 1'
#
loop_
_entity.id
_entity.type
_entity.pdbx_description
1 polymer ?
#
loop_
_entity_poly.entity_id
_entity_poly.type
_entity_poly.pdbx_seq_one_letter_code
_entity_poly.pdbx_strand_id
1 'polypeptide(L)'
;MSNENTEEAAALQAQIEHLQAEVSALRRQQKDDQKDVTFHFRGQMQNAMLSLCGQRQGDEKVLSMLMEEVEELEEDLKLQTQMNGISLTGCTTKTLQSSGRKLVQQLCVSGHCSELLFQVEFQLSEEASGCVRTISELNVVIDAGEMQNFSSFLSGVEESRDLLLFFRTLRSFSDRCDDRRRTFQHFQEKYPAVVSLPAGCRSEVMHLSHPELPGCVLLVHWSVHVSREGGVSPKVELLTKIPERALQLFPSQAVGGAAEAFQSLLRILGAEAALEAVIMAVSLS
;
A
#
# COMPACT_ATOMS: atom_id res chain seq x y z
N MET A 1 -55.11 -36.85 21.25
CA MET A 1 -55.05 -35.50 20.65
C MET A 1 -54.72 -34.40 21.65
N SER A 2 -54.94 -34.53 22.97
CA SER A 2 -54.60 -33.47 23.95
C SER A 2 -53.14 -33.50 24.45
N ASN A 3 -52.50 -34.67 24.53
CA ASN A 3 -51.13 -34.79 25.04
C ASN A 3 -50.04 -34.44 24.02
N GLU A 4 -50.23 -34.76 22.73
CA GLU A 4 -49.27 -34.42 21.67
C GLU A 4 -49.16 -32.90 21.49
N ASN A 5 -50.29 -32.17 21.52
CA ASN A 5 -50.30 -30.71 21.42
C ASN A 5 -49.61 -30.03 22.63
N THR A 6 -49.61 -30.65 23.81
CA THR A 6 -48.92 -30.10 24.99
C THR A 6 -47.41 -30.34 24.96
N GLU A 7 -46.95 -31.47 24.42
CA GLU A 7 -45.51 -31.72 24.22
C GLU A 7 -44.95 -30.85 23.10
N GLU A 8 -45.70 -30.66 22.02
CA GLU A 8 -45.30 -29.80 20.90
C GLU A 8 -45.26 -28.32 21.31
N ALA A 9 -46.23 -27.87 22.13
CA ALA A 9 -46.20 -26.53 22.71
C ALA A 9 -45.01 -26.32 23.67
N ALA A 10 -44.65 -27.34 24.47
CA ALA A 10 -43.50 -27.27 25.36
C ALA A 10 -42.17 -27.23 24.59
N ALA A 11 -42.06 -27.99 23.49
CA ALA A 11 -40.89 -27.99 22.63
C ALA A 11 -40.69 -26.63 21.93
N LEU A 12 -41.79 -26.03 21.42
CA LEU A 12 -41.76 -24.70 20.82
C LEU A 12 -41.40 -23.62 21.84
N GLN A 13 -41.91 -23.72 23.08
CA GLN A 13 -41.56 -22.79 24.15
C GLN A 13 -40.06 -22.85 24.49
N ALA A 14 -39.49 -24.05 24.60
CA ALA A 14 -38.06 -24.23 24.84
C ALA A 14 -37.20 -23.68 23.68
N GLN A 15 -37.67 -23.83 22.43
CA GLN A 15 -36.97 -23.29 21.26
C GLN A 15 -37.03 -21.75 21.22
N ILE A 16 -38.15 -21.15 21.62
CA ILE A 16 -38.28 -19.69 21.76
C ILE A 16 -37.32 -19.17 22.83
N GLU A 17 -37.23 -19.83 23.98
CA GLU A 17 -36.30 -19.44 25.06
C GLU A 17 -34.83 -19.56 24.62
N HIS A 18 -34.49 -20.61 23.88
CA HIS A 18 -33.15 -20.79 23.33
C HIS A 18 -32.78 -19.70 22.31
N LEU A 19 -33.69 -19.41 21.36
CA LEU A 19 -33.48 -18.36 20.36
C LEU A 19 -33.43 -16.97 21.00
N GLN A 20 -34.23 -16.72 22.05
CA GLN A 20 -34.15 -15.47 22.81
C GLN A 20 -32.80 -15.34 23.54
N ALA A 21 -32.28 -16.42 24.10
CA ALA A 21 -30.95 -16.44 24.71
C ALA A 21 -29.86 -16.18 23.67
N GLU A 22 -29.95 -16.79 22.49
CA GLU A 22 -29.01 -16.58 21.39
C GLU A 22 -29.05 -15.13 20.86
N VAL A 23 -30.24 -14.58 20.61
CA VAL A 23 -30.40 -13.17 20.20
C VAL A 23 -29.85 -12.23 21.28
N SER A 24 -30.03 -12.55 22.57
CA SER A 24 -29.47 -11.75 23.66
C SER A 24 -27.95 -11.82 23.74
N ALA A 25 -27.35 -12.95 23.36
CA ALA A 25 -25.91 -13.15 23.30
C ALA A 25 -25.32 -12.42 22.09
N LEU A 26 -25.94 -12.56 20.91
CA LEU A 26 -25.56 -11.87 19.68
C LEU A 26 -25.68 -10.34 19.82
N ARG A 27 -26.72 -9.83 20.50
CA ARG A 27 -26.84 -8.39 20.80
C ARG A 27 -25.78 -7.89 21.77
N ARG A 28 -25.33 -8.73 22.72
CA ARG A 28 -24.20 -8.39 23.59
C ARG A 28 -22.89 -8.37 22.81
N GLN A 29 -22.65 -9.37 21.97
CA GLN A 29 -21.50 -9.43 21.09
C GLN A 29 -21.47 -8.24 20.13
N GLN A 30 -22.58 -7.91 19.46
CA GLN A 30 -22.69 -6.73 18.60
C GLN A 30 -22.43 -5.42 19.38
N LYS A 31 -22.87 -5.32 20.63
CA LYS A 31 -22.63 -4.13 21.47
C LYS A 31 -21.19 -4.01 21.93
N ASP A 32 -20.50 -5.13 22.13
CA ASP A 32 -19.07 -5.15 22.44
C ASP A 32 -18.23 -4.90 21.17
N ASP A 33 -18.63 -5.45 20.01
CA ASP A 33 -18.05 -5.13 18.70
C ASP A 33 -18.24 -3.63 18.36
N GLN A 34 -19.42 -3.06 18.66
CA GLN A 34 -19.70 -1.63 18.48
C GLN A 34 -18.94 -0.75 19.50
N LYS A 35 -18.56 -1.30 20.67
CA LYS A 35 -17.67 -0.62 21.62
C LYS A 35 -16.21 -0.69 21.19
N ASP A 36 -15.76 -1.75 20.52
CA ASP A 36 -14.41 -1.84 19.94
C ASP A 36 -14.24 -0.95 18.69
N VAL A 37 -15.35 -0.53 18.05
CA VAL A 37 -15.37 0.57 17.06
C VAL A 37 -15.29 1.96 17.72
N THR A 38 -15.32 2.05 19.06
CA THR A 38 -15.22 3.34 19.75
C THR A 38 -13.77 3.81 19.71
N PHE A 39 -13.53 4.70 18.78
CA PHE A 39 -12.26 5.33 18.46
C PHE A 39 -11.67 6.20 19.58
N HIS A 40 -11.69 5.83 20.88
CA HIS A 40 -11.25 6.66 22.03
C HIS A 40 -11.26 8.16 21.70
N PHE A 41 -12.43 8.66 21.29
CA PHE A 41 -12.53 10.01 20.76
C PHE A 41 -11.95 10.93 21.83
N ARG A 42 -10.97 11.74 21.47
CA ARG A 42 -10.30 12.68 22.37
C ARG A 42 -10.69 14.08 21.94
N GLY A 43 -11.00 14.94 22.90
CA GLY A 43 -11.36 16.33 22.62
C GLY A 43 -12.87 16.53 22.43
N GLN A 44 -13.27 17.25 21.38
CA GLN A 44 -14.62 17.79 21.22
C GLN A 44 -15.65 16.70 20.90
N MET A 45 -15.29 15.73 20.07
CA MET A 45 -16.15 14.58 19.73
C MET A 45 -16.55 13.71 20.95
N GLN A 46 -15.68 13.57 21.96
CA GLN A 46 -16.01 12.88 23.22
C GLN A 46 -17.06 13.67 24.02
N ASN A 47 -16.89 14.99 24.10
CA ASN A 47 -17.80 15.88 24.80
C ASN A 47 -19.18 15.94 24.10
N ALA A 48 -19.17 15.93 22.76
CA ALA A 48 -20.38 15.89 21.95
C ALA A 48 -21.16 14.57 22.14
N MET A 49 -20.48 13.42 22.10
CA MET A 49 -21.07 12.10 22.39
C MET A 49 -21.66 12.01 23.81
N LEU A 50 -20.99 12.58 24.80
CA LEU A 50 -21.49 12.65 26.19
C LEU A 50 -22.73 13.55 26.31
N SER A 51 -22.81 14.65 25.54
CA SER A 51 -24.00 15.52 25.53
C SER A 51 -25.23 14.89 24.88
N LEU A 52 -25.05 14.08 23.82
CA LEU A 52 -26.14 13.37 23.14
C LEU A 52 -26.81 12.30 24.01
N CYS A 53 -26.09 11.70 24.95
CA CYS A 53 -26.66 10.75 25.91
C CYS A 53 -27.55 11.41 27.00
N GLY A 54 -27.63 12.74 27.07
CA GLY A 54 -28.22 13.46 28.20
C GLY A 54 -29.37 14.45 27.93
N GLN A 55 -29.50 15.07 26.74
CA GLN A 55 -30.47 16.18 26.54
C GLN A 55 -31.07 16.26 25.12
N ARG A 56 -32.41 16.34 25.02
CA ARG A 56 -33.19 16.49 23.77
C ARG A 56 -33.33 17.92 23.22
N GLN A 57 -32.64 18.92 23.78
CA GLN A 57 -32.80 20.34 23.36
C GLN A 57 -31.49 21.05 22.96
N GLY A 58 -30.37 20.33 22.92
CA GLY A 58 -29.07 20.82 22.42
C GLY A 58 -28.61 20.17 21.11
N ASP A 59 -29.42 19.25 20.56
CA ASP A 59 -29.01 18.30 19.51
C ASP A 59 -28.56 18.99 18.22
N GLU A 60 -29.25 20.01 17.72
CA GLU A 60 -28.88 20.65 16.43
C GLU A 60 -27.54 21.37 16.46
N LYS A 61 -27.20 22.05 17.57
CA LYS A 61 -25.93 22.77 17.70
C LYS A 61 -24.76 21.81 17.90
N VAL A 62 -25.00 20.72 18.64
CA VAL A 62 -24.00 19.65 18.81
C VAL A 62 -23.76 18.93 17.48
N LEU A 63 -24.83 18.65 16.74
CA LEU A 63 -24.76 18.06 15.41
C LEU A 63 -24.00 18.95 14.43
N SER A 64 -24.25 20.27 14.43
CA SER A 64 -23.54 21.19 13.54
C SER A 64 -22.04 21.28 13.85
N MET A 65 -21.66 21.29 15.13
CA MET A 65 -20.25 21.26 15.53
C MET A 65 -19.56 19.95 15.13
N LEU A 66 -20.26 18.81 15.29
CA LEU A 66 -19.76 17.51 14.84
C LEU A 66 -19.59 17.46 13.32
N MET A 67 -20.53 18.02 12.56
CA MET A 67 -20.43 18.08 11.11
C MET A 67 -19.22 18.89 10.65
N GLU A 68 -19.00 20.07 11.25
CA GLU A 68 -17.84 20.92 10.95
C GLU A 68 -16.52 20.21 11.30
N GLU A 69 -16.44 19.55 12.47
CA GLU A 69 -15.23 18.78 12.87
C GLU A 69 -14.98 17.59 11.93
N VAL A 70 -16.02 16.92 11.44
CA VAL A 70 -15.88 15.84 10.46
C VAL A 70 -15.37 16.39 9.12
N GLU A 71 -15.92 17.51 8.65
CA GLU A 71 -15.49 18.14 7.40
C GLU A 71 -14.02 18.57 7.47
N GLU A 72 -13.60 19.19 8.57
CA GLU A 72 -12.19 19.56 8.81
C GLU A 72 -11.27 18.33 8.82
N LEU A 73 -11.67 17.26 9.52
CA LEU A 73 -10.90 16.01 9.56
C LEU A 73 -10.82 15.31 8.20
N GLU A 74 -11.87 15.37 7.39
CA GLU A 74 -11.88 14.85 6.02
C GLU A 74 -10.94 15.65 5.10
N GLU A 75 -10.92 16.98 5.23
CA GLU A 75 -9.98 17.86 4.51
C GLU A 75 -8.53 17.58 4.91
N ASP A 76 -8.26 17.45 6.21
CA ASP A 76 -6.94 17.12 6.74
C ASP A 76 -6.47 15.74 6.26
N LEU A 77 -7.35 14.73 6.31
CA LEU A 77 -7.04 13.39 5.82
C LEU A 77 -6.72 13.40 4.32
N LYS A 78 -7.49 14.16 3.54
CA LYS A 78 -7.25 14.34 2.10
C LYS A 78 -5.89 15.00 1.85
N LEU A 79 -5.56 16.06 2.59
CA LEU A 79 -4.28 16.75 2.47
C LEU A 79 -3.10 15.82 2.85
N GLN A 80 -3.23 15.07 3.94
CA GLN A 80 -2.23 14.08 4.35
C GLN A 80 -2.04 12.97 3.32
N THR A 81 -3.14 12.48 2.74
CA THR A 81 -3.11 11.47 1.67
C THR A 81 -2.40 12.00 0.43
N GLN A 82 -2.72 13.23 0.01
CA GLN A 82 -2.03 13.89 -1.11
C GLN A 82 -0.55 14.09 -0.84
N MET A 83 -0.19 14.48 0.39
CA MET A 83 1.20 14.73 0.77
C MET A 83 2.01 13.44 0.90
N ASN A 84 1.42 12.34 1.36
CA ASN A 84 2.11 11.10 1.68
C ASN A 84 2.00 10.02 0.61
N GLY A 85 1.03 10.12 -0.30
CA GLY A 85 0.76 9.10 -1.32
C GLY A 85 0.22 7.78 -0.75
N ILE A 86 -0.19 7.76 0.52
CA ILE A 86 -0.69 6.59 1.23
C ILE A 86 -2.16 6.84 1.57
N SER A 87 -3.01 5.94 1.10
CA SER A 87 -4.44 5.95 1.39
C SER A 87 -4.79 4.77 2.28
N LEU A 88 -5.47 5.03 3.40
CA LEU A 88 -5.96 3.99 4.29
C LEU A 88 -7.37 3.57 3.86
N THR A 89 -7.60 2.26 3.78
CA THR A 89 -8.89 1.67 3.38
C THR A 89 -9.60 0.97 4.52
N GLY A 90 -8.87 0.60 5.57
CA GLY A 90 -9.41 -0.09 6.72
C GLY A 90 -8.52 0.06 7.94
N CYS A 91 -9.14 0.18 9.10
CA CYS A 91 -8.48 0.14 10.39
C CYS A 91 -9.39 -0.63 11.35
N THR A 92 -8.86 -1.70 11.94
CA THR A 92 -9.54 -2.45 12.99
C THR A 92 -8.68 -2.45 14.23
N THR A 93 -9.30 -2.21 15.37
CA THR A 93 -8.62 -2.25 16.67
C THR A 93 -9.31 -3.30 17.54
N LYS A 94 -8.53 -4.15 18.18
CA LYS A 94 -8.99 -5.15 19.13
C LYS A 94 -8.30 -4.96 20.46
N THR A 95 -9.06 -4.80 21.53
CA THR A 95 -8.49 -4.66 22.87
C THR A 95 -8.09 -6.03 23.41
N LEU A 96 -6.80 -6.25 23.65
CA LEU A 96 -6.28 -7.52 24.17
C LEU A 96 -6.20 -7.54 25.69
N GLN A 97 -5.82 -6.41 26.28
CA GLN A 97 -5.72 -6.26 27.72
C GLN A 97 -6.07 -4.83 28.10
N SER A 98 -6.98 -4.66 29.06
CA SER A 98 -7.28 -3.37 29.66
C SER A 98 -7.18 -3.51 31.17
N SER A 99 -6.19 -2.83 31.75
CA SER A 99 -6.00 -2.73 33.19
C SER A 99 -5.83 -1.26 33.56
N GLY A 100 -6.09 -0.89 34.81
CA GLY A 100 -5.95 0.50 35.25
C GLY A 100 -4.53 1.09 35.11
N ARG A 101 -3.52 0.29 34.77
CA ARG A 101 -2.13 0.72 34.55
C ARG A 101 -1.65 0.59 33.11
N LYS A 102 -2.24 -0.30 32.32
CA LYS A 102 -1.76 -0.65 30.98
C LYS A 102 -2.92 -1.07 30.08
N LEU A 103 -2.96 -0.50 28.88
CA LEU A 103 -3.83 -0.87 27.78
C LEU A 103 -2.99 -1.52 26.68
N VAL A 104 -3.42 -2.66 26.16
CA VAL A 104 -2.78 -3.37 25.05
C VAL A 104 -3.82 -3.62 23.98
N GLN A 105 -3.53 -3.13 22.77
CA GLN A 105 -4.41 -3.21 21.61
C GLN A 105 -3.67 -3.86 20.44
N GLN A 106 -4.40 -4.63 19.65
CA GLN A 106 -3.96 -5.12 18.36
C GLN A 106 -4.62 -4.25 17.29
N LEU A 107 -3.81 -3.60 16.48
CA LEU A 107 -4.25 -2.76 15.38
C LEU A 107 -3.93 -3.47 14.07
N CYS A 108 -4.89 -3.48 13.16
CA CYS A 108 -4.68 -3.90 11.78
C CYS A 108 -5.11 -2.77 10.86
N VAL A 109 -4.17 -2.28 10.07
CA VAL A 109 -4.34 -1.16 9.14
C VAL A 109 -4.12 -1.68 7.73
N SER A 110 -5.09 -1.47 6.85
CA SER A 110 -4.98 -1.79 5.43
C SER A 110 -5.06 -0.52 4.60
N GLY A 111 -4.38 -0.54 3.45
CA GLY A 111 -4.35 0.62 2.58
C GLY A 111 -3.62 0.33 1.28
N HIS A 112 -3.34 1.40 0.55
CA HIS A 112 -2.55 1.33 -0.66
C HIS A 112 -1.63 2.54 -0.82
N CYS A 113 -0.52 2.32 -1.53
CA CYS A 113 0.40 3.36 -1.97
C CYS A 113 0.63 3.18 -3.47
N SER A 114 0.09 4.10 -4.28
CA SER A 114 -0.12 3.86 -5.72
C SER A 114 -0.89 2.54 -5.92
N GLU A 115 -0.35 1.59 -6.68
CA GLU A 115 -0.94 0.26 -6.91
C GLU A 115 -0.56 -0.79 -5.85
N LEU A 116 0.33 -0.46 -4.89
CA LEU A 116 0.78 -1.42 -3.88
C LEU A 116 -0.23 -1.48 -2.75
N LEU A 117 -0.91 -2.62 -2.62
CA LEU A 117 -1.78 -2.89 -1.49
C LEU A 117 -0.93 -3.38 -0.31
N PHE A 118 -1.26 -2.89 0.88
CA PHE A 118 -0.61 -3.33 2.10
C PHE A 118 -1.60 -3.60 3.22
N GLN A 119 -1.19 -4.46 4.14
CA GLN A 119 -1.80 -4.67 5.43
C GLN A 119 -0.72 -4.74 6.49
N VAL A 120 -0.90 -3.98 7.55
CA VAL A 120 0.04 -3.89 8.67
C VAL A 120 -0.70 -4.22 9.95
N GLU A 121 -0.24 -5.23 10.65
CA GLU A 121 -0.77 -5.65 11.94
C GLU A 121 0.28 -5.43 13.02
N PHE A 122 -0.09 -4.77 14.11
CA PHE A 122 0.83 -4.50 15.21
C PHE A 122 0.15 -4.44 16.57
N GLN A 123 0.90 -4.78 17.61
CA GLN A 123 0.43 -4.71 18.99
C GLN A 123 0.98 -3.44 19.66
N LEU A 124 0.07 -2.55 20.07
CA LEU A 124 0.36 -1.31 20.76
C LEU A 124 0.10 -1.45 22.27
N SER A 125 1.13 -1.22 23.08
CA SER A 125 1.02 -1.10 24.53
C SER A 125 1.09 0.36 24.95
N GLU A 126 0.06 0.85 25.63
CA GLU A 126 -0.01 2.19 26.23
C GLU A 126 -0.05 2.09 27.76
N GLU A 127 0.77 2.87 28.45
CA GLU A 127 0.72 2.98 29.90
C GLU A 127 -0.33 4.03 30.33
N ALA A 128 -0.95 3.86 31.51
CA ALA A 128 -2.04 4.73 31.97
C ALA A 128 -1.66 6.20 32.15
N SER A 129 -0.36 6.51 32.26
CA SER A 129 0.16 7.88 32.24
C SER A 129 0.06 8.54 30.85
N GLY A 130 -0.16 7.76 29.78
CA GLY A 130 -0.18 8.19 28.39
C GLY A 130 1.19 8.57 27.82
N CYS A 131 2.24 8.56 28.64
CA CYS A 131 3.58 9.03 28.25
C CYS A 131 4.39 7.98 27.47
N VAL A 132 4.04 6.70 27.56
CA VAL A 132 4.81 5.62 26.93
C VAL A 132 3.91 4.77 26.05
N ARG A 133 4.26 4.72 24.77
CA ARG A 133 3.66 3.88 23.74
C ARG A 133 4.74 3.00 23.14
N THR A 134 4.50 1.70 23.08
CA THR A 134 5.48 0.74 22.56
C THR A 134 4.81 -0.27 21.66
N ILE A 135 5.49 -0.60 20.55
CA ILE A 135 5.08 -1.66 19.65
C ILE A 135 5.82 -2.93 20.05
N SER A 136 5.09 -3.98 20.40
CA SER A 136 5.65 -5.27 20.83
C SER A 136 5.71 -6.29 19.70
N GLU A 137 4.78 -6.21 18.75
CA GLU A 137 4.66 -7.11 17.61
C GLU A 137 4.34 -6.28 16.37
N LEU A 138 4.91 -6.66 15.23
CA LEU A 138 4.66 -6.03 13.93
C LEU A 138 4.72 -7.13 12.86
N ASN A 139 3.71 -7.18 12.01
CA ASN A 139 3.58 -8.07 10.87
C ASN A 139 3.11 -7.24 9.68
N VAL A 140 3.75 -7.42 8.53
CA VAL A 140 3.52 -6.62 7.34
C VAL A 140 3.34 -7.50 6.12
N VAL A 141 2.22 -7.30 5.43
CA VAL A 141 1.91 -7.96 4.16
C VAL A 141 1.80 -6.90 3.08
N ILE A 142 2.50 -7.12 1.97
CA ILE A 142 2.39 -6.31 0.75
C ILE A 142 2.00 -7.22 -0.40
N ASP A 143 1.03 -6.79 -1.21
CA ASP A 143 0.80 -7.36 -2.53
C ASP A 143 1.67 -6.62 -3.56
N ALA A 144 2.83 -7.19 -3.89
CA ALA A 144 3.81 -6.62 -4.81
C ALA A 144 3.83 -7.32 -6.18
N GLY A 145 2.94 -8.30 -6.42
CA GLY A 145 2.98 -9.16 -7.62
C GLY A 145 4.31 -9.88 -7.82
N GLU A 146 4.59 -10.34 -9.06
CA GLU A 146 5.81 -11.10 -9.40
C GLU A 146 7.08 -10.21 -9.54
N MET A 147 6.95 -8.89 -9.43
CA MET A 147 8.00 -7.97 -9.89
C MET A 147 9.07 -7.64 -8.84
N GLN A 148 8.85 -7.83 -7.54
CA GLN A 148 9.81 -7.36 -6.52
C GLN A 148 9.94 -8.23 -5.27
N ASN A 149 11.18 -8.36 -4.80
CA ASN A 149 11.50 -8.97 -3.52
C ASN A 149 11.53 -7.91 -2.41
N PHE A 150 10.43 -7.80 -1.66
CA PHE A 150 10.38 -7.05 -0.39
C PHE A 150 10.79 -7.90 0.81
N SER A 151 10.98 -9.20 0.64
CA SER A 151 11.11 -10.18 1.74
C SER A 151 12.17 -9.81 2.78
N SER A 152 13.40 -9.48 2.36
CA SER A 152 14.48 -9.11 3.28
C SER A 152 14.22 -7.78 3.99
N PHE A 153 13.50 -6.86 3.35
CA PHE A 153 13.11 -5.58 3.94
C PHE A 153 12.01 -5.78 4.98
N LEU A 154 10.95 -6.49 4.61
CA LEU A 154 9.82 -6.78 5.51
C LEU A 154 10.28 -7.50 6.76
N SER A 155 11.13 -8.53 6.63
CA SER A 155 11.68 -9.21 7.80
C SER A 155 12.47 -8.25 8.70
N GLY A 156 13.25 -7.33 8.13
CA GLY A 156 13.99 -6.32 8.89
C GLY A 156 13.07 -5.32 9.62
N VAL A 157 11.98 -4.90 8.98
CA VAL A 157 10.99 -4.00 9.59
C VAL A 157 10.25 -4.71 10.72
N GLU A 158 9.80 -5.94 10.52
CA GLU A 158 9.09 -6.72 11.53
C GLU A 158 9.98 -6.98 12.76
N GLU A 159 11.26 -7.31 12.55
CA GLU A 159 12.26 -7.48 13.63
C GLU A 159 12.51 -6.18 14.41
N SER A 160 12.67 -5.05 13.70
CA SER A 160 12.96 -3.74 14.30
C SER A 160 11.72 -3.02 14.84
N ARG A 161 10.52 -3.46 14.43
CA ARG A 161 9.22 -2.85 14.74
C ARG A 161 9.10 -1.40 14.27
N ASP A 162 9.80 -1.07 13.20
CA ASP A 162 9.88 0.30 12.68
C ASP A 162 8.79 0.54 11.62
N LEU A 163 7.59 0.90 12.10
CA LEU A 163 6.46 1.31 11.24
C LEU A 163 6.80 2.52 10.36
N LEU A 164 7.61 3.45 10.86
CA LEU A 164 7.95 4.64 10.11
C LEU A 164 8.83 4.29 8.91
N LEU A 165 9.81 3.41 9.12
CA LEU A 165 10.65 2.88 8.05
C LEU A 165 9.82 2.19 6.98
N PHE A 166 8.85 1.36 7.37
CA PHE A 166 7.91 0.73 6.43
C PHE A 166 7.25 1.74 5.49
N PHE A 167 6.51 2.72 6.03
CA PHE A 167 5.75 3.67 5.23
C PHE A 167 6.65 4.58 4.40
N ARG A 168 7.80 4.99 4.94
CA ARG A 168 8.76 5.82 4.21
C ARG A 168 9.36 5.08 3.01
N THR A 169 9.72 3.82 3.19
CA THR A 169 10.27 3.00 2.10
C THR A 169 9.21 2.69 1.06
N LEU A 170 7.99 2.35 1.48
CA LEU A 170 6.86 2.09 0.57
C LEU A 170 6.58 3.31 -0.33
N ARG A 171 6.51 4.51 0.25
CA ARG A 171 6.35 5.76 -0.50
C ARG A 171 7.52 5.98 -1.46
N SER A 172 8.75 5.88 -0.97
CA SER A 172 9.94 6.10 -1.78
C SER A 172 10.01 5.12 -2.96
N PHE A 173 9.61 3.88 -2.74
CA PHE A 173 9.50 2.86 -3.76
C PHE A 173 8.44 3.22 -4.81
N SER A 174 7.25 3.62 -4.37
CA SER A 174 6.17 4.07 -5.25
C SER A 174 6.61 5.24 -6.13
N ASP A 175 7.25 6.25 -5.54
CA ASP A 175 7.75 7.43 -6.26
C ASP A 175 8.71 7.02 -7.39
N ARG A 176 9.61 6.04 -7.15
CA ARG A 176 10.53 5.54 -8.19
C ARG A 176 9.83 4.76 -9.30
N CYS A 177 8.77 4.04 -8.97
CA CYS A 177 7.95 3.37 -9.99
C CYS A 177 7.19 4.40 -10.84
N ASP A 178 6.70 5.47 -10.23
CA ASP A 178 6.04 6.56 -10.94
C ASP A 178 7.00 7.39 -11.80
N ASP A 179 8.24 7.61 -11.35
CA ASP A 179 9.32 8.19 -12.17
C ASP A 179 9.52 7.35 -13.44
N ARG A 180 9.77 6.03 -13.30
CA ARG A 180 9.92 5.10 -14.43
C ARG A 180 8.74 5.17 -15.39
N ARG A 181 7.51 5.09 -14.85
CA ARG A 181 6.27 5.12 -15.64
C ARG A 181 6.17 6.38 -16.47
N ARG A 182 6.41 7.55 -15.86
CA ARG A 182 6.37 8.84 -16.55
C ARG A 182 7.45 8.94 -17.63
N THR A 183 8.67 8.51 -17.33
CA THR A 183 9.77 8.52 -18.31
C THR A 183 9.48 7.61 -19.51
N PHE A 184 8.99 6.38 -19.28
CA PHE A 184 8.62 5.47 -20.36
C PHE A 184 7.49 6.01 -21.22
N GLN A 185 6.44 6.53 -20.59
CA GLN A 185 5.32 7.15 -21.31
C GLN A 185 5.80 8.34 -22.16
N HIS A 186 6.63 9.22 -21.59
CA HIS A 186 7.19 10.36 -22.30
C HIS A 186 7.94 9.94 -23.57
N PHE A 187 8.81 8.93 -23.48
CA PHE A 187 9.58 8.48 -24.64
C PHE A 187 8.72 7.75 -25.67
N GLN A 188 7.69 7.01 -25.25
CA GLN A 188 6.73 6.41 -26.18
C GLN A 188 5.97 7.48 -26.97
N GLU A 189 5.54 8.56 -26.32
CA GLU A 189 4.82 9.67 -26.97
C GLU A 189 5.74 10.48 -27.89
N LYS A 190 7.00 10.71 -27.48
CA LYS A 190 7.98 11.52 -28.22
C LYS A 190 8.62 10.78 -29.39
N TYR A 191 8.84 9.47 -29.27
CA TYR A 191 9.50 8.63 -30.27
C TYR A 191 8.72 7.35 -30.61
N PRO A 192 7.45 7.44 -31.05
CA PRO A 192 6.57 6.28 -31.22
C PRO A 192 7.04 5.27 -32.28
N ALA A 193 7.89 5.69 -33.22
CA ALA A 193 8.44 4.81 -34.25
C ALA A 193 9.55 3.89 -33.70
N VAL A 194 10.23 4.30 -32.63
CA VAL A 194 11.41 3.61 -32.08
C VAL A 194 11.10 2.96 -30.74
N VAL A 195 10.27 3.62 -29.92
CA VAL A 195 9.95 3.20 -28.55
C VAL A 195 8.63 2.45 -28.53
N SER A 196 8.63 1.25 -27.94
CA SER A 196 7.41 0.48 -27.68
C SER A 196 7.38 -0.08 -26.26
N LEU A 197 6.17 -0.15 -25.70
CA LEU A 197 5.90 -0.63 -24.34
C LEU A 197 4.91 -1.80 -24.40
N PRO A 198 5.34 -3.01 -24.82
CA PRO A 198 4.43 -4.12 -25.07
C PRO A 198 3.68 -4.60 -23.81
N ALA A 199 4.30 -4.48 -22.63
CA ALA A 199 3.68 -4.76 -21.34
C ALA A 199 3.09 -3.50 -20.66
N GLY A 200 2.97 -2.39 -21.39
CA GLY A 200 2.51 -1.10 -20.89
C GLY A 200 3.57 -0.27 -20.16
N CYS A 201 3.26 0.99 -19.88
CA CYS A 201 4.20 1.96 -19.28
C CYS A 201 4.54 1.70 -17.81
N ARG A 202 3.81 0.81 -17.15
CA ARG A 202 4.10 0.39 -15.76
C ARG A 202 5.12 -0.75 -15.68
N SER A 203 5.38 -1.42 -16.81
CA SER A 203 6.37 -2.49 -16.93
C SER A 203 7.77 -2.02 -16.53
N GLU A 204 8.62 -2.98 -16.17
CA GLU A 204 10.05 -2.75 -15.96
C GLU A 204 10.82 -2.68 -17.29
N VAL A 205 10.17 -2.98 -18.43
CA VAL A 205 10.83 -3.11 -19.73
C VAL A 205 10.27 -2.14 -20.76
N MET A 206 11.17 -1.40 -21.41
CA MET A 206 10.92 -0.61 -22.61
C MET A 206 11.72 -1.16 -23.79
N HIS A 207 11.09 -1.25 -24.96
CA HIS A 207 11.72 -1.76 -26.18
C HIS A 207 12.12 -0.61 -27.09
N LEU A 208 13.33 -0.68 -27.64
CA LEU A 208 13.85 0.22 -28.65
C LEU A 208 14.17 -0.58 -29.91
N SER A 209 13.60 -0.21 -31.03
CA SER A 209 13.82 -0.89 -32.32
C SER A 209 13.86 0.12 -33.46
N HIS A 210 14.80 -0.04 -34.38
CA HIS A 210 14.81 0.78 -35.58
C HIS A 210 13.69 0.33 -36.55
N PRO A 211 12.88 1.25 -37.13
CA PRO A 211 11.77 0.89 -38.00
C PRO A 211 12.17 0.01 -39.20
N GLU A 212 13.37 0.21 -39.73
CA GLU A 212 13.88 -0.54 -40.89
C GLU A 212 14.61 -1.83 -40.49
N LEU A 213 14.93 -2.02 -39.20
CA LEU A 213 15.62 -3.19 -38.67
C LEU A 213 14.83 -3.84 -37.51
N PRO A 214 13.58 -4.30 -37.73
CA PRO A 214 12.70 -4.79 -36.67
C PRO A 214 13.23 -6.06 -35.95
N GLY A 215 14.21 -6.75 -36.53
CA GLY A 215 14.87 -7.90 -35.92
C GLY A 215 15.83 -7.53 -34.78
N CYS A 216 16.36 -6.31 -34.77
CA CYS A 216 17.34 -5.84 -33.79
C CYS A 216 16.63 -4.99 -32.73
N VAL A 217 16.56 -5.51 -31.49
CA VAL A 217 15.86 -4.84 -30.40
C VAL A 217 16.83 -4.58 -29.25
N LEU A 218 16.85 -3.35 -28.74
CA LEU A 218 17.42 -3.05 -27.44
C LEU A 218 16.30 -3.03 -26.40
N LEU A 219 16.56 -3.61 -25.24
CA LEU A 219 15.63 -3.67 -24.13
C LEU A 219 16.22 -2.83 -23.00
N VAL A 220 15.48 -1.82 -22.58
CA VAL A 220 15.78 -1.08 -21.35
C VAL A 220 15.03 -1.76 -20.22
N HIS A 221 15.76 -2.37 -19.30
CA HIS A 221 15.22 -2.95 -18.08
C HIS A 221 15.47 -1.99 -16.91
N TRP A 222 14.41 -1.39 -16.37
CA TRP A 222 14.44 -0.46 -15.25
C TRP A 222 13.68 -1.06 -14.07
N SER A 223 14.42 -1.62 -13.12
CA SER A 223 13.89 -2.15 -11.87
C SER A 223 14.14 -1.21 -10.69
N VAL A 224 13.40 -1.39 -9.60
CA VAL A 224 13.58 -0.64 -8.36
C VAL A 224 13.87 -1.63 -7.25
N HIS A 225 15.05 -1.52 -6.64
CA HIS A 225 15.48 -2.39 -5.57
C HIS A 225 15.28 -1.76 -4.19
N VAL A 226 14.86 -2.57 -3.22
CA VAL A 226 14.67 -2.20 -1.83
C VAL A 226 15.66 -2.99 -0.96
N SER A 227 16.52 -2.27 -0.24
CA SER A 227 17.45 -2.87 0.72
C SER A 227 16.76 -3.24 2.04
N ARG A 228 17.41 -4.06 2.86
CA ARG A 228 16.89 -4.43 4.18
C ARG A 228 16.68 -3.22 5.11
N GLU A 229 17.50 -2.20 4.96
CA GLU A 229 17.49 -0.95 5.73
C GLU A 229 16.51 0.09 5.15
N GLY A 230 15.71 -0.30 4.15
CA GLY A 230 14.72 0.57 3.52
C GLY A 230 15.29 1.53 2.48
N GLY A 231 16.52 1.32 2.02
CA GLY A 231 17.11 2.06 0.91
C GLY A 231 16.44 1.68 -0.41
N VAL A 232 15.94 2.67 -1.15
CA VAL A 232 15.30 2.47 -2.45
C VAL A 232 16.22 2.98 -3.56
N SER A 233 16.60 2.11 -4.49
CA SER A 233 17.52 2.44 -5.57
C SER A 233 17.01 1.94 -6.92
N PRO A 234 16.93 2.79 -7.96
CA PRO A 234 16.62 2.34 -9.30
C PRO A 234 17.85 1.66 -9.93
N LYS A 235 17.62 0.62 -10.71
CA LYS A 235 18.65 -0.05 -11.52
C LYS A 235 18.18 -0.08 -12.97
N VAL A 236 18.93 0.57 -13.85
CA VAL A 236 18.61 0.65 -15.27
C VAL A 236 19.68 -0.07 -16.08
N GLU A 237 19.27 -1.04 -16.87
CA GLU A 237 20.14 -1.90 -17.67
C GLU A 237 19.71 -1.85 -19.14
N LEU A 238 20.69 -1.88 -20.04
CA LEU A 238 20.46 -1.99 -21.47
C LEU A 238 20.87 -3.40 -21.93
N LEU A 239 19.89 -4.15 -22.42
CA LEU A 239 20.08 -5.50 -22.94
C LEU A 239 19.90 -5.48 -24.46
N THR A 240 20.66 -6.32 -25.16
CA THR A 240 20.57 -6.45 -26.62
C THR A 240 19.90 -7.78 -26.96
N LYS A 241 18.92 -7.74 -27.85
CA LYS A 241 18.34 -8.93 -28.48
C LYS A 241 18.62 -8.84 -29.98
N ILE A 242 19.72 -9.45 -30.39
CA ILE A 242 20.16 -9.51 -31.78
C ILE A 242 19.90 -10.92 -32.32
N PRO A 243 19.28 -11.09 -33.50
CA PRO A 243 19.06 -12.40 -34.10
C PRO A 243 20.40 -13.10 -34.37
N GLU A 244 20.47 -14.41 -34.13
CA GLU A 244 21.70 -15.21 -34.32
C GLU A 244 22.29 -15.09 -35.72
N ARG A 245 21.43 -14.98 -36.75
CA ARG A 245 21.85 -14.78 -38.15
C ARG A 245 22.56 -13.44 -38.37
N ALA A 246 22.19 -12.41 -37.62
CA ALA A 246 22.85 -11.11 -37.68
C ALA A 246 24.18 -11.12 -36.92
N LEU A 247 24.28 -11.88 -35.81
CA LEU A 247 25.54 -12.05 -35.09
C LEU A 247 26.62 -12.73 -35.95
N GLN A 248 26.24 -13.63 -36.86
CA GLN A 248 27.17 -14.27 -37.81
C GLN A 248 27.81 -13.27 -38.80
N LEU A 249 27.15 -12.14 -39.06
CA LEU A 249 27.66 -11.08 -39.94
C LEU A 249 28.64 -10.12 -39.23
N PHE A 250 28.72 -10.18 -37.90
CA PHE A 250 29.63 -9.36 -37.08
C PHE A 250 30.49 -10.25 -36.17
N PRO A 251 31.55 -10.90 -36.72
CA PRO A 251 32.39 -11.86 -35.98
C PRO A 251 33.17 -11.22 -34.82
N SER A 252 33.35 -9.90 -34.83
CA SER A 252 34.08 -9.14 -33.83
C SER A 252 33.12 -8.34 -32.94
N GLN A 253 32.83 -8.87 -31.75
CA GLN A 253 32.65 -8.22 -30.43
C GLN A 253 31.97 -6.83 -30.28
N ALA A 254 31.37 -6.23 -31.31
CA ALA A 254 30.84 -4.86 -31.29
C ALA A 254 29.57 -4.72 -30.44
N VAL A 255 28.98 -5.83 -29.99
CA VAL A 255 27.77 -5.86 -29.15
C VAL A 255 28.11 -5.65 -27.66
N GLY A 256 29.37 -5.84 -27.25
CA GLY A 256 29.76 -5.82 -25.83
C GLY A 256 29.79 -4.44 -25.17
N GLY A 257 30.07 -3.38 -25.92
CA GLY A 257 30.30 -2.04 -25.34
C GLY A 257 29.05 -1.19 -25.10
N ALA A 258 27.89 -1.55 -25.67
CA ALA A 258 26.69 -0.72 -25.59
C ALA A 258 26.15 -0.59 -24.15
N ALA A 259 26.14 -1.70 -23.40
CA ALA A 259 25.72 -1.70 -22.00
C ALA A 259 26.68 -0.86 -21.13
N GLU A 260 27.99 -0.98 -21.35
CA GLU A 260 29.02 -0.25 -20.59
C GLU A 260 28.99 1.26 -20.88
N ALA A 261 28.84 1.63 -22.15
CA ALA A 261 28.64 3.00 -22.58
C ALA A 261 27.37 3.59 -21.96
N PHE A 262 26.27 2.82 -21.95
CA PHE A 262 25.03 3.24 -21.32
C PHE A 262 25.17 3.45 -19.81
N GLN A 263 25.85 2.54 -19.08
CA GLN A 263 26.14 2.74 -17.65
C GLN A 263 26.97 4.00 -17.39
N SER A 264 27.92 4.32 -18.28
CA SER A 264 28.69 5.56 -18.21
C SER A 264 27.80 6.79 -18.40
N LEU A 265 26.88 6.76 -19.38
CA LEU A 265 25.92 7.83 -19.60
C LEU A 265 24.96 8.00 -18.42
N LEU A 266 24.44 6.91 -17.86
CA LEU A 266 23.58 6.95 -16.67
C LEU A 266 24.25 7.66 -15.50
N ARG A 267 25.55 7.38 -15.27
CA ARG A 267 26.31 8.00 -14.18
C ARG A 267 26.54 9.50 -14.38
N ILE A 268 26.70 9.93 -15.64
CA ILE A 268 27.06 11.33 -15.97
C ILE A 268 25.82 12.20 -16.15
N LEU A 269 24.80 11.69 -16.83
CA LEU A 269 23.64 12.44 -17.30
C LEU A 269 22.36 12.16 -16.52
N GLY A 270 22.30 11.04 -15.79
CA GLY A 270 21.06 10.54 -15.20
C GLY A 270 20.21 9.73 -16.19
N ALA A 271 19.10 9.18 -15.70
CA ALA A 271 18.30 8.19 -16.43
C ALA A 271 17.68 8.75 -17.72
N GLU A 272 16.99 9.89 -17.65
CA GLU A 272 16.25 10.44 -18.80
C GLU A 272 17.18 10.81 -19.96
N ALA A 273 18.22 11.59 -19.69
CA ALA A 273 19.16 12.03 -20.73
C ALA A 273 19.99 10.87 -21.30
N ALA A 274 20.35 9.87 -20.48
CA ALA A 274 21.03 8.67 -20.97
C ALA A 274 20.11 7.85 -21.90
N LEU A 275 18.83 7.68 -21.54
CA LEU A 275 17.86 7.00 -22.39
C LEU A 275 17.62 7.75 -23.69
N GLU A 276 17.47 9.08 -23.63
CA GLU A 276 17.30 9.90 -24.83
C GLU A 276 18.49 9.76 -25.78
N ALA A 277 19.73 9.74 -25.27
CA ALA A 277 20.92 9.52 -26.08
C ALA A 277 20.89 8.15 -26.80
N VAL A 278 20.46 7.09 -26.13
CA VAL A 278 20.31 5.75 -26.74
C VAL A 278 19.20 5.76 -27.79
N ILE A 279 18.04 6.35 -27.50
CA ILE A 279 16.92 6.46 -28.46
C ILE A 279 17.37 7.20 -29.72
N MET A 280 18.07 8.32 -29.56
CA MET A 280 18.61 9.07 -30.69
C MET A 280 19.62 8.25 -31.49
N ALA A 281 20.50 7.49 -30.84
CA ALA A 281 21.45 6.61 -31.53
C ALA A 281 20.73 5.53 -32.36
N VAL A 282 19.68 4.91 -31.80
CA VAL A 282 18.84 3.94 -32.53
C VAL A 282 18.09 4.61 -33.69
N SER A 283 17.69 5.87 -33.55
CA SER A 283 16.91 6.61 -34.56
C SER A 283 17.76 7.14 -35.72
N LEU A 284 19.07 7.31 -35.52
CA LEU A 284 20.02 7.87 -36.51
C LEU A 284 20.68 6.81 -37.40
N SER A 285 20.37 5.53 -37.18
CA SER A 285 21.04 4.37 -37.80
C SER A 285 20.38 3.92 -39.08
#